data_AF-A0A370U993-F1
#
_entry.id   AF-A0A370U993-F1
#
_cell.length_a   1.000
_cell.length_b   1.000
_cell.length_c   1.000
_cell.angle_alpha   90.00
_cell.angle_beta   90.00
_cell.angle_gamma   90.00
#
_symmetry.space_group_name_H-M   'P 1'
#
loop_
_entity.id
_entity.type
_entity.pdbx_description
1 polymer ?
#
loop_
_entity_poly.entity_id
_entity_poly.type
_entity_poly.pdbx_seq_one_letter_code
_entity_poly.pdbx_strand_id
1 'polypeptide(L)' 'MVSKGYWGTRSVLKRFDVKSSKTLWRWMNREDNPFPKPDIVQNGAENLWKIETVLAFEQRLLSASKQNDDDFVMEA' A
#
# COMPACT_ATOMS: atom_id res chain seq x y z
N MET A 1 -4.62 12.08 -13.66
CA MET A 1 -3.34 12.73 -14.00
C MET A 1 -2.34 12.35 -12.92
N VAL A 2 -1.10 11.99 -13.29
CA VAL A 2 -0.03 11.78 -12.31
C VAL A 2 0.70 13.12 -12.17
N SER A 3 0.38 13.86 -11.12
CA SER A 3 1.15 15.06 -10.75
C SER A 3 2.50 14.58 -10.23
N LYS A 4 3.62 15.02 -10.81
CA LYS A 4 5.01 14.58 -10.54
C LYS A 4 5.22 14.12 -9.08
N GLY A 5 5.36 12.81 -8.86
CA GLY A 5 5.68 12.22 -7.55
C GLY A 5 4.49 11.79 -6.69
N TYR A 6 3.24 12.05 -7.10
CA TYR A 6 2.03 11.72 -6.34
C TYR A 6 1.06 10.85 -7.13
N TRP A 7 0.42 9.92 -6.43
CA TRP A 7 -0.70 9.13 -6.91
C TRP A 7 -1.99 9.54 -6.21
N GLY A 8 -3.02 9.82 -7.01
CA GLY A 8 -4.37 9.94 -6.52
C GLY A 8 -4.98 8.58 -6.16
N THR A 9 -6.14 8.63 -5.51
CA THR A 9 -6.87 7.43 -5.05
C THR A 9 -7.06 6.43 -6.18
N ARG A 10 -7.44 6.90 -7.39
CA ARG A 10 -7.63 6.00 -8.55
C ARG A 10 -6.34 5.31 -9.02
N SER A 11 -5.22 6.03 -8.98
CA SER A 11 -3.91 5.48 -9.36
C SER A 11 -3.45 4.42 -8.37
N VAL A 12 -3.62 4.67 -7.07
CA VAL A 12 -3.32 3.69 -6.01
C VAL A 12 -4.19 2.44 -6.17
N LEU A 13 -5.50 2.63 -6.34
CA LEU A 13 -6.45 1.53 -6.58
C LEU A 13 -6.05 0.67 -7.78
N LYS A 14 -5.69 1.31 -8.91
CA LYS A 14 -5.22 0.60 -10.11
C LYS A 14 -3.91 -0.16 -9.88
N ARG A 15 -2.99 0.38 -9.06
CA ARG A 15 -1.69 -0.25 -8.77
C ARG A 15 -1.84 -1.57 -7.99
N PHE A 16 -2.72 -1.60 -7.00
CA PHE A 16 -2.97 -2.79 -6.16
C PHE A 16 -4.13 -3.65 -6.68
N ASP A 17 -4.65 -3.38 -7.87
CA ASP A 17 -5.84 -4.01 -8.46
C ASP A 17 -7.06 -4.04 -7.51
N VAL A 18 -7.23 -2.96 -6.75
CA VAL A 18 -8.34 -2.81 -5.79
C VAL A 18 -9.46 -2.00 -6.42
N LYS A 19 -10.69 -2.53 -6.35
CA LYS A 19 -11.86 -1.91 -6.99
C LYS A 19 -12.56 -0.84 -6.15
N SER A 20 -12.24 -0.73 -4.86
CA SER A 20 -12.95 0.16 -3.94
C SER A 20 -12.03 0.94 -3.01
N SER A 21 -12.25 2.25 -2.92
CA SER A 21 -11.61 3.13 -1.92
C SER A 21 -11.89 2.69 -0.48
N LYS A 22 -12.99 1.96 -0.23
CA LYS A 22 -13.28 1.40 1.11
C LYS A 22 -12.26 0.36 1.52
N THR A 23 -11.78 -0.46 0.58
CA THR A 23 -10.73 -1.44 0.85
C THR A 23 -9.42 -0.74 1.23
N LEU A 24 -9.07 0.31 0.51
CA LEU A 24 -7.91 1.13 0.81
C LEU A 24 -8.03 1.76 2.22
N TRP A 25 -9.21 2.27 2.58
CA TRP A 25 -9.47 2.78 3.94
C TRP A 25 -9.32 1.70 5.01
N ARG A 26 -9.83 0.48 4.77
CA ARG A 26 -9.62 -0.65 5.70
C ARG A 26 -8.15 -1.00 5.86
N TRP A 27 -7.36 -0.95 4.79
CA TRP A 27 -5.91 -1.20 4.87
C TRP A 27 -5.18 -0.14 5.69
N MET A 28 -5.61 1.12 5.64
CA MET A 28 -5.04 2.19 6.49
C MET A 28 -5.35 2.01 7.98
N ASN A 29 -6.44 1.30 8.30
CA ASN A 29 -6.88 1.05 9.68
C ASN A 29 -6.55 -0.38 10.15
N ARG A 30 -5.68 -1.11 9.43
CA ARG A 30 -5.18 -2.39 9.94
C ARG A 30 -4.25 -2.16 11.13
N GLU A 31 -4.33 -3.04 12.11
CA GLU A 31 -3.40 -3.04 13.25
C GLU A 31 -2.01 -3.48 12.82
N ASP A 32 -1.95 -4.55 12.00
CA ASP A 32 -0.70 -5.07 11.48
C ASP A 32 -0.42 -4.55 10.05
N ASN A 33 0.75 -3.95 9.90
CA ASN A 33 1.27 -3.32 8.69
C ASN A 33 0.23 -2.45 7.92
N PRO A 34 -0.23 -1.33 8.51
CA PRO A 34 -1.21 -0.45 7.89
C PRO A 34 -0.69 0.18 6.60
N PHE A 35 -1.59 0.38 5.64
CA PHE A 35 -1.31 1.16 4.44
C PHE A 35 -1.04 2.64 4.80
N PRO A 36 -0.08 3.30 4.14
CA PRO A 36 0.25 4.69 4.47
C PRO A 36 -0.94 5.64 4.32
N LYS A 37 -1.03 6.59 5.25
CA LYS A 37 -2.01 7.68 5.17
C LYS A 37 -1.69 8.59 3.98
N PRO A 38 -2.70 9.24 3.38
CA PRO A 38 -2.47 10.22 2.32
C PRO A 38 -1.61 11.37 2.81
N ASP A 39 -0.63 11.78 2.00
CA ASP A 39 0.23 12.94 2.26
C ASP A 39 -0.56 14.24 2.11
N ILE A 40 -1.51 14.28 1.17
CA ILE A 40 -2.36 15.44 0.93
C ILE A 40 -3.81 14.99 0.97
N VAL A 41 -4.52 15.51 1.96
CA VAL A 41 -5.98 15.36 2.11
C VAL A 41 -6.61 16.65 1.62
N GLN A 42 -7.39 16.58 0.55
CA GLN A 42 -8.12 17.72 0.02
C GLN A 42 -9.62 17.52 0.25
N ASN A 43 -10.29 18.54 0.77
CA ASN A 43 -11.74 18.48 0.96
C ASN A 43 -12.43 18.72 -0.39
N GLY A 44 -13.20 17.75 -0.88
CA GLY A 44 -13.89 17.81 -2.18
C GLY A 44 -13.07 17.35 -3.39
N ALA A 45 -11.80 16.96 -3.21
CA ALA A 45 -10.97 16.36 -4.25
C ALA A 45 -10.41 14.99 -3.80
N GLU A 46 -9.73 14.27 -4.69
CA GLU A 46 -9.14 12.98 -4.32
C GLU A 46 -7.90 13.16 -3.43
N ASN A 47 -7.74 12.27 -2.47
CA ASN A 47 -6.53 12.19 -1.66
C ASN A 47 -5.32 11.83 -2.53
N LEU A 48 -4.15 12.34 -2.15
CA LEU A 48 -2.88 12.07 -2.82
C LEU A 48 -1.89 11.38 -1.89
N TRP A 49 -1.19 10.39 -2.42
CA TRP A 49 -0.10 9.67 -1.79
C TRP A 49 1.19 9.91 -2.55
N LYS A 50 2.30 10.09 -1.85
CA LYS A 50 3.61 10.04 -2.50
C LYS A 50 3.87 8.65 -3.06
N ILE A 51 4.36 8.61 -4.29
CA ILE A 51 4.68 7.35 -4.98
C ILE A 51 5.71 6.56 -4.17
N GLU A 52 6.75 7.23 -3.66
CA GLU A 52 7.82 6.61 -2.88
C GLU A 52 7.29 5.90 -1.62
N THR A 53 6.37 6.53 -0.89
CA THR A 53 5.74 5.95 0.31
C THR A 53 4.96 4.69 -0.04
N VAL A 54 4.21 4.72 -1.14
CA VAL A 54 3.42 3.56 -1.60
C VAL A 54 4.32 2.42 -2.05
N LEU A 55 5.42 2.73 -2.75
CA LEU A 55 6.42 1.74 -3.18
C LEU A 55 7.16 1.13 -1.99
N ALA A 56 7.52 1.92 -0.98
CA ALA A 56 8.14 1.41 0.24
C ALA A 56 7.22 0.44 0.98
N PHE A 57 5.92 0.72 1.01
CA PHE A 57 4.93 -0.20 1.57
C PHE A 57 4.84 -1.51 0.77
N GLU A 58 4.83 -1.43 -0.57
CA GLU A 58 4.84 -2.60 -1.46
C GLU A 58 6.08 -3.48 -1.24
N GLN A 59 7.26 -2.86 -1.11
CA GLN A 59 8.51 -3.57 -0.79
C GLN A 59 8.47 -4.24 0.60
N ARG A 60 7.83 -3.59 1.59
CA ARG A 60 7.62 -4.16 2.92
C ARG A 60 6.72 -5.40 2.88
N LEU A 61 5.66 -5.37 2.08
CA LEU A 61 4.78 -6.54 1.90
C LEU A 61 5.53 -7.71 1.25
N LEU A 62 6.35 -7.44 0.24
CA LEU A 62 7.15 -8.45 -0.45
C LEU A 62 8.26 -9.05 0.42
N SER A 63 8.81 -8.28 1.36
CA SER A 63 9.82 -8.77 2.32
C SER A 63 9.17 -9.57 3.44
N ALA A 64 8.00 -9.16 3.93
CA ALA A 64 7.23 -9.93 4.92
C ALA A 64 6.77 -11.30 4.38
N SER A 65 6.45 -11.42 3.09
CA SER A 65 6.05 -12.71 2.51
C SER A 65 7.21 -13.70 2.39
N LYS A 66 8.45 -13.24 2.31
CA LYS A 66 9.64 -14.10 2.10
C LYS A 66 10.15 -14.81 3.36
N GLN A 67 9.64 -14.48 4.54
CA GLN A 67 10.15 -15.03 5.80
C GLN A 67 9.52 -16.38 6.21
N ASN A 68 8.63 -16.98 5.42
CA ASN A 68 7.96 -18.24 5.77
C ASN A 68 8.47 -19.49 5.03
N ASP A 69 9.42 -19.35 4.09
CA ASP A 69 9.92 -20.48 3.29
C ASP A 69 11.25 -21.08 3.81
N ASP A 70 11.85 -20.51 4.86
CA ASP A 70 13.16 -20.94 5.41
C ASP A 70 13.06 -21.81 6.70
N ASP A 71 11.87 -22.30 7.08
CA ASP A 71 11.66 -23.02 8.36
C ASP A 71 11.32 -24.52 8.20
N PHE A 72 11.63 -25.13 7.05
CA PHE A 72 11.39 -26.57 6.83
C PHE A 72 12.56 -27.27 6.14
N VAL A 73 13.71 -27.45 6.81
CA VAL A 73 14.60 -28.59 6.54
C VAL A 73 15.38 -29.01 7.80
N MET A 74 15.38 -30.32 8.04
CA MET A 74 16.27 -31.14 8.88
C MET A 74 15.73 -31.57 10.24
N GLU A 75 15.11 -32.75 10.26
CA GLU A 75 15.66 -33.83 11.07
C GLU A 75 15.65 -35.12 10.23
N ALA A 76 16.83 -35.76 10.18
CA ALA A 76 17.15 -36.95 9.38
C ALA A 76 17.32 -38.16 10.29
#